data_AF-M2SES9-F1
#
_entry.id   AF-M2SES9-F1
#
_cell.length_a   1.000
_cell.length_b   1.000
_cell.length_c   1.000
_cell.angle_alpha   90.00
_cell.angle_beta   90.00
_cell.angle_gamma   90.00
#
_symmetry.space_group_name_H-M   'P 1'
#
loop_
_entity.id
_entity.type
_entity.pdbx_description
1 polymer ?
#
loop_
_entity_poly.entity_id
_entity_poly.type
_entity_poly.pdbx_seq_one_letter_code
_entity_poly.pdbx_strand_id
1 'polypeptide(L)'
;MIAGDEVKKTIKDDAGYLHCIISSNTNNIPILILCNKSDIPMSESKDIIKILLEKELNKLRVRVAKPGEVIADDDLYMYGDPDDEFHFEQLKSKIEFAQSSVKENDIDSVWNFLSGVGLK
;
A
#
# COMPACT_ATOMS: atom_id res chain seq x y z
N MET A 1 -1.44 -2.30 -8.38
CA MET A 1 -1.83 -1.12 -9.18
C MET A 1 -3.20 -0.70 -8.71
N ILE A 2 -3.42 0.60 -8.53
CA ILE A 2 -4.69 1.17 -8.02
C ILE A 2 -5.20 2.15 -9.08
N ALA A 3 -6.48 2.06 -9.41
CA ALA A 3 -7.13 2.97 -10.34
C ALA A 3 -7.51 4.27 -9.63
N GLY A 4 -6.85 5.39 -9.98
CA GLY A 4 -7.02 6.65 -9.25
C GLY A 4 -8.42 7.26 -9.38
N ASP A 5 -9.15 6.99 -10.46
CA ASP A 5 -10.53 7.43 -10.71
C ASP A 5 -11.59 6.66 -9.89
N GLU A 6 -11.26 5.46 -9.45
CA GLU A 6 -12.17 4.55 -8.76
C GLU A 6 -11.80 4.28 -7.30
N VAL A 7 -10.61 4.74 -6.87
CA VAL A 7 -10.03 4.42 -5.56
C VAL A 7 -10.99 4.66 -4.40
N LYS A 8 -11.77 5.74 -4.40
CA LYS A 8 -12.73 6.03 -3.33
C LYS A 8 -13.78 4.93 -3.14
N LYS A 9 -14.11 4.20 -4.21
CA LYS A 9 -15.06 3.07 -4.20
C LYS A 9 -14.37 1.76 -3.83
N THR A 10 -13.12 1.57 -4.24
CA THR A 10 -12.37 0.31 -4.11
C THR A 10 -11.42 0.29 -2.91
N ILE A 11 -11.27 1.40 -2.18
CA ILE A 11 -10.21 1.58 -1.18
C ILE A 11 -10.14 0.46 -0.14
N LYS A 12 -11.29 -0.06 0.31
CA LYS A 12 -11.33 -1.14 1.29
C LYS A 12 -10.75 -2.44 0.74
N ASP A 13 -11.09 -2.77 -0.50
CA ASP A 13 -10.62 -3.99 -1.17
C ASP A 13 -9.14 -3.85 -1.54
N ASP A 14 -8.74 -2.69 -2.06
CA ASP A 14 -7.34 -2.36 -2.38
C ASP A 14 -6.45 -2.41 -1.12
N ALA A 15 -6.92 -1.84 -0.01
CA ALA A 15 -6.22 -1.89 1.27
C ALA A 15 -6.17 -3.30 1.85
N GLY A 16 -7.24 -4.09 1.72
CA GLY A 16 -7.27 -5.49 2.14
C GLY A 16 -6.25 -6.34 1.37
N TYR A 17 -6.15 -6.15 0.06
CA TYR A 17 -5.17 -6.84 -0.75
C TYR A 17 -3.73 -6.41 -0.40
N LEU A 18 -3.50 -5.11 -0.24
CA LEU A 18 -2.21 -4.57 0.16
C LEU A 18 -1.79 -5.03 1.56
N HIS A 19 -2.73 -5.13 2.51
CA HIS A 19 -2.49 -5.69 3.84
C HIS A 19 -1.96 -7.13 3.73
N CYS A 20 -2.58 -7.99 2.92
CA CYS A 20 -2.10 -9.36 2.70
C CYS A 20 -0.66 -9.40 2.15
N ILE A 21 -0.32 -8.50 1.22
CA ILE A 21 1.04 -8.38 0.68
C ILE A 21 2.02 -7.95 1.76
N ILE A 22 1.73 -6.88 2.49
CA ILE A 22 2.61 -6.34 3.54
C ILE A 22 2.84 -7.39 4.62
N SER A 23 1.77 -8.01 5.12
CA SER A 23 1.82 -9.03 6.16
C SER A 23 2.62 -10.27 5.76
N SER A 24 2.71 -10.56 4.46
CA SER A 24 3.48 -11.69 3.91
C SER A 24 4.92 -11.31 3.51
N ASN A 25 5.26 -10.02 3.49
CA ASN A 25 6.55 -9.51 3.02
C ASN A 25 7.64 -9.56 4.10
N THR A 26 8.01 -10.76 4.53
CA THR A 26 9.02 -10.98 5.58
C THR A 26 10.45 -10.63 5.14
N ASN A 27 10.69 -10.60 3.82
CA ASN A 27 12.01 -10.31 3.24
C ASN A 27 12.25 -8.81 2.97
N ASN A 28 11.34 -7.94 3.40
CA ASN A 28 11.41 -6.49 3.19
C ASN A 28 11.59 -6.10 1.71
N ILE A 29 10.98 -6.85 0.79
CA ILE A 29 11.06 -6.59 -0.65
C ILE A 29 10.47 -5.20 -0.93
N PRO A 30 11.15 -4.31 -1.68
CA PRO A 30 10.60 -3.02 -2.05
C PRO A 30 9.29 -3.16 -2.86
N ILE A 31 8.30 -2.32 -2.57
CA ILE A 31 6.98 -2.37 -3.23
C ILE A 31 6.73 -1.03 -3.93
N LEU A 32 6.34 -1.09 -5.20
CA LEU A 32 5.81 0.06 -5.94
C LEU A 32 4.29 0.00 -5.99
N ILE A 33 3.63 1.02 -5.45
CA ILE A 33 2.20 1.24 -5.62
C ILE A 33 2.00 2.21 -6.79
N LEU A 34 1.63 1.63 -7.93
CA LEU A 34 1.35 2.38 -9.14
C LEU A 34 -0.11 2.85 -9.14
N CYS A 35 -0.31 4.17 -9.07
CA CYS A 35 -1.59 4.87 -9.18
C CYS A 35 -1.87 5.16 -10.66
N ASN A 36 -2.66 4.28 -11.29
CA ASN A 36 -2.90 4.29 -12.73
C ASN A 36 -4.16 5.11 -13.11
N LYS A 37 -4.30 5.39 -14.41
CA LYS A 37 -5.35 6.22 -15.02
C LYS A 37 -5.25 7.68 -14.59
N SER A 38 -4.02 8.20 -14.48
CA SER A 38 -3.76 9.61 -14.15
C SER A 38 -4.26 10.59 -15.23
N ASP A 39 -4.54 10.10 -16.44
CA ASP A 39 -5.10 10.87 -17.56
C ASP A 39 -6.57 11.28 -17.35
N ILE A 40 -7.28 10.63 -16.44
CA ILE A 40 -8.68 10.96 -16.13
C ILE A 40 -8.71 12.20 -15.21
N PRO A 41 -9.39 13.31 -15.57
CA PRO A 41 -9.37 14.54 -14.79
C PRO A 41 -9.84 14.42 -13.33
N MET A 42 -10.67 13.43 -13.01
CA MET A 42 -11.15 13.15 -11.64
C MET A 42 -10.31 12.10 -10.91
N SER A 43 -9.15 11.72 -11.45
CA SER A 43 -8.26 10.75 -10.83
C SER A 43 -7.59 11.34 -9.59
N GLU A 44 -7.57 10.58 -8.50
CA GLU A 44 -6.90 10.99 -7.28
C GLU A 44 -5.38 10.95 -7.44
N SER A 45 -4.71 11.93 -6.83
CA SER A 45 -3.24 11.97 -6.82
C SER A 45 -2.68 10.83 -5.97
N LYS A 46 -1.40 10.51 -6.17
CA LYS A 46 -0.73 9.45 -5.43
C LYS A 46 -0.68 9.75 -3.93
N ASP A 47 -0.60 11.03 -3.57
CA ASP A 47 -0.54 11.47 -2.17
C ASP A 47 -1.90 11.28 -1.49
N ILE A 48 -3.00 11.58 -2.19
CA ILE A 48 -4.35 11.31 -1.68
C ILE A 48 -4.58 9.80 -1.54
N ILE A 49 -4.19 9.01 -2.56
CA ILE A 49 -4.30 7.55 -2.51
C ILE A 49 -3.48 6.98 -1.35
N LYS A 50 -2.26 7.47 -1.14
CA LYS A 50 -1.41 7.10 0.00
C LYS A 50 -2.14 7.34 1.33
N ILE A 51 -2.68 8.54 1.55
CA ILE A 51 -3.43 8.89 2.77
C ILE A 51 -4.67 7.98 2.95
N LEU A 52 -5.40 7.69 1.88
CA LEU A 52 -6.57 6.81 1.94
C LEU A 52 -6.19 5.38 2.34
N LEU A 53 -5.09 4.85 1.79
CA LEU A 53 -4.59 3.52 2.14
C LEU A 53 -4.07 3.48 3.57
N GLU A 54 -3.32 4.49 4.01
CA GLU A 54 -2.82 4.59 5.39
C GLU A 54 -3.97 4.51 6.39
N LYS A 55 -5.06 5.26 6.14
CA LYS A 55 -6.27 5.23 6.99
C LYS A 55 -6.96 3.88 7.04
N GLU A 56 -7.08 3.17 5.92
CA GLU A 56 -7.69 1.83 5.93
C GLU A 56 -6.74 0.77 6.51
N LEU A 57 -5.44 0.84 6.21
CA LEU A 57 -4.43 -0.06 6.78
C LEU A 57 -4.26 0.12 8.28
N ASN A 58 -4.46 1.33 8.81
CA ASN A 58 -4.49 1.60 10.25
C ASN A 58 -5.58 0.80 10.96
N LYS A 59 -6.69 0.50 10.27
CA LYS A 59 -7.78 -0.35 10.80
C LYS A 59 -7.43 -1.83 10.66
N LEU A 60 -6.80 -2.22 9.55
CA LEU A 60 -6.49 -3.61 9.21
C LEU A 60 -5.24 -4.17 9.92
N ARG A 61 -4.34 -3.32 10.42
CA ARG A 61 -3.09 -3.75 11.07
C ARG A 61 -3.29 -4.52 12.38
N VAL A 62 -4.50 -4.45 12.95
CA VAL A 62 -4.85 -5.18 14.17
C VAL A 62 -5.17 -6.63 13.82
N ARG A 63 -4.50 -7.55 14.51
CA ARG A 63 -4.62 -8.98 14.30
C ARG A 63 -5.97 -9.48 14.81
N VAL A 64 -6.64 -10.29 13.99
CA VAL A 64 -7.90 -10.94 14.36
C VAL A 64 -7.62 -12.34 14.89
N ALA A 65 -7.98 -12.59 16.15
CA ALA A 65 -7.82 -13.90 16.78
C ALA A 65 -8.66 -14.97 16.07
N LYS A 66 -8.07 -16.12 15.79
CA LYS A 66 -8.81 -17.31 15.36
C LYS A 66 -9.55 -17.93 16.56
N PRO A 67 -10.62 -18.72 16.33
CA PRO A 67 -11.29 -19.43 17.42
C PRO A 67 -10.30 -20.28 18.24
N GLY A 68 -10.16 -19.98 19.52
CA GLY A 68 -9.23 -20.65 20.44
C GLY A 68 -7.80 -20.05 20.51
N GLU A 69 -7.52 -19.00 19.74
CA GLU A 69 -6.25 -18.26 19.82
C GLU A 69 -6.35 -17.13 20.86
N VAL A 70 -5.32 -17.00 21.70
CA VAL A 70 -5.13 -15.83 22.58
C VAL A 70 -3.97 -15.05 21.99
N ILE A 71 -4.25 -13.81 21.57
CA ILE A 71 -3.23 -12.87 21.08
C ILE A 71 -2.75 -12.07 22.29
N ALA A 72 -1.45 -12.07 22.56
CA ALA A 72 -0.85 -11.19 23.55
C ALA A 72 -0.95 -9.74 23.06
N ASP A 73 -1.05 -8.77 23.99
CA ASP A 73 -1.14 -7.35 23.63
C ASP A 73 0.04 -6.90 22.73
N ASP A 74 1.23 -7.44 22.99
CA ASP A 74 2.45 -7.18 22.20
C ASP A 74 2.37 -7.71 20.74
N ASP A 75 1.55 -8.74 20.49
CA ASP A 75 1.36 -9.36 19.17
C ASP A 75 0.08 -8.89 18.47
N LEU A 76 -0.60 -7.90 19.04
CA LEU A 76 -1.88 -7.39 18.54
C LEU A 76 -1.73 -6.65 17.20
N TYR A 77 -0.59 -6.02 16.97
CA TYR A 77 -0.33 -5.23 15.76
C TYR A 77 0.66 -5.93 14.83
N MET A 78 0.27 -6.09 13.57
CA MET A 78 1.06 -6.85 12.58
C MET A 78 2.22 -6.02 11.99
N TYR A 79 2.08 -4.69 11.97
CA TYR A 79 3.08 -3.76 11.45
C TYR A 79 2.79 -2.34 11.94
N GLY A 80 3.79 -1.46 11.84
CA GLY A 80 3.73 -0.09 12.30
C GLY A 80 3.90 0.04 13.81
N ASP A 81 3.75 1.26 14.32
CA ASP A 81 3.79 1.56 15.75
C ASP A 81 2.37 1.47 16.35
N PRO A 82 2.13 0.69 17.42
CA PRO A 82 0.81 0.59 18.03
C PRO A 82 0.30 1.91 18.65
N ASP A 83 1.21 2.80 19.05
CA ASP A 83 0.88 4.03 19.77
C ASP A 83 0.58 5.21 18.82
N ASP A 84 0.89 5.09 17.53
CA ASP A 84 0.69 6.13 16.51
C ASP A 84 -0.23 5.69 15.38
N GLU A 85 -0.77 6.66 14.60
CA GLU A 85 -1.43 6.35 13.33
C GLU A 85 -0.46 5.69 12.35
N PHE A 86 -0.95 4.71 11.60
CA PHE A 86 -0.13 4.02 10.61
C PHE A 86 0.28 4.94 9.46
N HIS A 87 1.58 4.96 9.18
CA HIS A 87 2.17 5.52 7.98
C HIS A 87 3.08 4.51 7.29
N PHE A 88 3.18 4.57 5.96
CA PHE A 88 4.03 3.63 5.21
C PHE A 88 5.52 3.71 5.61
N GLU A 89 5.97 4.86 6.10
CA GLU A 89 7.31 5.10 6.64
C GLU A 89 7.65 4.21 7.84
N GLN A 90 6.65 3.71 8.56
CA GLN A 90 6.85 2.81 9.69
C GLN A 90 7.13 1.36 9.24
N LEU A 91 6.95 1.04 7.96
CA LEU A 91 7.26 -0.29 7.44
C LEU A 91 8.77 -0.47 7.24
N LYS A 92 9.25 -1.69 7.49
CA LYS A 92 10.64 -2.08 7.19
C LYS A 92 10.92 -2.18 5.68
N SER A 93 9.90 -2.49 4.89
CA SER A 93 10.01 -2.52 3.42
C SER A 93 9.88 -1.11 2.84
N LYS A 94 10.71 -0.79 1.84
CA LYS A 94 10.57 0.48 1.11
C LYS A 94 9.29 0.44 0.27
N ILE A 95 8.36 1.36 0.56
CA ILE A 95 7.16 1.57 -0.25
C ILE A 95 7.33 2.84 -1.08
N GLU A 96 7.10 2.74 -2.38
CA GLU A 96 7.16 3.88 -3.30
C GLU A 96 5.82 4.06 -4.01
N PHE A 97 5.41 5.32 -4.20
CA PHE A 97 4.19 5.69 -4.89
C PHE A 97 4.52 6.46 -6.17
N ALA A 98 3.91 6.03 -7.27
CA ALA A 98 4.06 6.69 -8.57
C ALA A 98 2.70 6.84 -9.26
N GLN A 99 2.53 7.95 -9.97
CA GLN A 99 1.44 8.14 -10.91
C GLN A 99 1.81 7.49 -12.25
N SER A 100 0.80 7.04 -12.98
CA SER A 100 0.97 6.53 -14.34
C SER A 100 -0.32 6.64 -15.15
N SER A 101 -0.17 6.71 -16.47
CA SER A 101 -1.25 6.41 -17.41
C SER A 101 -0.76 5.41 -18.44
N VAL A 102 -1.26 4.18 -18.35
CA VAL A 102 -0.99 3.16 -19.38
C VAL A 102 -1.55 3.60 -20.74
N LYS A 103 -2.64 4.37 -20.77
CA LYS A 103 -3.25 4.86 -22.00
C LYS A 103 -2.37 5.88 -22.71
N GLU A 104 -1.77 6.80 -21.96
CA GLU A 104 -0.86 7.82 -22.49
C GLU A 104 0.61 7.32 -22.55
N ASN A 105 0.85 6.04 -22.26
CA ASN A 105 2.17 5.42 -22.16
C ASN A 105 3.12 6.12 -21.17
N ASP A 106 2.56 6.77 -20.14
CA ASP A 106 3.29 7.36 -19.02
C ASP A 106 3.54 6.29 -17.94
N ILE A 107 4.59 5.50 -18.15
CA ILE A 107 4.98 4.38 -17.28
C ILE A 107 6.48 4.38 -16.92
N ASP A 108 7.19 5.49 -17.16
CA ASP A 108 8.63 5.62 -16.91
C ASP A 108 9.00 5.38 -15.43
N SER A 109 8.09 5.74 -14.52
CA SER A 109 8.23 5.49 -13.09
C SER A 109 8.41 4.00 -12.75
N VAL A 110 7.78 3.10 -13.52
CA VAL A 110 7.93 1.65 -13.36
C VAL A 110 9.35 1.23 -13.70
N TRP A 111 9.88 1.68 -14.84
CA TRP A 111 11.23 1.35 -15.27
C TRP A 111 12.30 1.91 -14.34
N ASN A 112 12.09 3.13 -13.83
CA ASN A 112 12.97 3.75 -12.85
C ASN A 112 13.01 2.95 -11.54
N PHE A 113 11.85 2.50 -11.05
CA PHE A 113 11.78 1.66 -9.87
C PHE A 113 12.49 0.32 -10.07
N LEU A 114 12.21 -0.38 -11.19
CA LEU A 114 12.82 -1.67 -11.52
C LEU A 114 14.34 -1.58 -11.64
N SER A 115 14.84 -0.52 -12.28
CA SER A 115 16.28 -0.25 -12.39
C SER A 115 16.91 0.02 -11.02
N GLY A 116 16.20 0.72 -10.13
CA GLY A 116 16.65 1.04 -8.78
C GLY A 116 16.73 -0.15 -7.83
N VAL A 117 15.90 -1.19 -8.02
CA VAL A 117 15.92 -2.41 -7.19
C VAL A 117 16.94 -3.46 -7.67
N GLY A 118 17.72 -3.16 -8.72
CA GLY A 118 18.80 -4.02 -9.19
C GLY A 118 18.35 -5.21 -10.04
N LEU A 119 17.12 -5.20 -10.55
CA LEU A 119 16.69 -6.12 -11.61
C LEU A 119 17.31 -5.63 -12.93
N LYS A 120 18.47 -6.20 -13.28
CA LYS A 120 19.08 -6.08 -14.61
C LYS A 120 18.66 -7.24 -15.49
#